data_AF-A0A4Q2LMH8-F1
#
_entry.id   AF-A0A4Q2LMH8-F1
#
_cell.length_a   1.000
_cell.length_b   1.000
_cell.length_c   1.000
_cell.angle_alpha   90.00
_cell.angle_beta   90.00
_cell.angle_gamma   90.00
#
_symmetry.space_group_name_H-M   'P 1'
#
loop_
_entity.id
_entity.type
_entity.pdbx_description
1 polymer ?
#
loop_
_entity_poly.entity_id
_entity_poly.type
_entity_poly.pdbx_seq_one_letter_code
_entity_poly.pdbx_strand_id
1 'polypeptide(L)'
;MNENKTVIIKSLLDDPGLSTNEMINALNEVLPQLDISEQLQLHGNLSNRQLSRFYDVISLINISPSAKEHILWKYFKYREEEEDAKLFSNDLIVEIIECYRKNKYTGIESIIIEALKNDRIMAGQLHILEDSFFGKKFVEEAAAFKCRELRRNAPYKYICHGTHHS
;
A
#
# COMPACT_ATOMS: atom_id res chain seq x y z
N MET A 1 10.98 7.80 22.29
CA MET A 1 11.50 6.67 21.50
C MET A 1 12.87 6.30 22.03
N ASN A 2 13.05 5.05 22.47
CA ASN A 2 14.32 4.51 22.91
C ASN A 2 15.24 4.38 21.69
N GLU A 3 16.08 5.40 21.48
CA GLU A 3 16.98 5.52 20.33
C GLU A 3 17.85 4.27 20.17
N ASN A 4 18.32 3.68 21.27
CA ASN A 4 19.12 2.46 21.25
C ASN A 4 18.38 1.27 20.62
N LYS A 5 17.12 1.04 20.97
CA LYS A 5 16.34 -0.09 20.41
C LYS A 5 16.05 0.09 18.92
N THR A 6 15.77 1.32 18.51
CA THR A 6 15.53 1.64 17.10
C THR A 6 16.80 1.45 16.27
N VAL A 7 17.97 1.83 16.80
CA VAL A 7 19.27 1.59 16.15
C VAL A 7 19.55 0.09 16.02
N ILE A 8 19.25 -0.72 17.05
CA ILE A 8 19.40 -2.18 16.99
C ILE A 8 18.52 -2.76 15.87
N ILE A 9 17.24 -2.38 15.79
CA ILE A 9 16.33 -2.86 14.74
C ILE A 9 16.87 -2.53 13.35
N LYS A 10 17.33 -1.29 13.14
CA LYS A 10 17.94 -0.88 11.86
C LYS A 10 19.17 -1.72 11.53
N SER A 11 20.05 -1.95 12.51
CA SER A 11 21.25 -2.77 12.35
C SER A 11 20.91 -4.20 11.94
N LEU A 12 19.91 -4.82 12.59
CA LEU A 12 19.46 -6.17 12.25
C LEU A 12 18.92 -6.25 10.80
N LEU A 13 18.19 -5.21 10.38
CA LEU A 13 17.65 -5.11 9.03
C LEU A 13 18.69 -4.75 7.97
N ASP A 14 19.83 -4.17 8.33
CA ASP A 14 20.88 -3.83 7.37
C ASP A 14 21.95 -4.91 7.23
N ASP A 15 22.05 -5.83 8.20
CA ASP A 15 23.07 -6.87 8.22
C ASP A 15 22.83 -7.93 7.13
N PRO A 16 23.68 -8.00 6.09
CA PRO A 16 23.55 -8.99 5.02
C PRO A 16 24.07 -10.38 5.42
N GLY A 17 24.84 -10.49 6.51
CA GLY A 17 25.38 -11.75 7.02
C GLY A 17 24.42 -12.48 7.94
N LEU A 18 23.38 -11.79 8.44
CA LEU A 18 22.38 -12.35 9.32
C LEU A 18 21.38 -13.21 8.52
N SER A 19 21.22 -14.47 8.90
CA SER A 19 20.19 -15.32 8.28
C SER A 19 18.78 -14.83 8.62
N THR A 20 17.80 -15.15 7.77
CA THR A 20 16.40 -14.76 7.99
C THR A 20 15.86 -15.19 9.36
N ASN A 21 16.21 -16.40 9.81
CA ASN A 21 15.76 -16.91 11.10
C ASN A 21 16.42 -16.19 12.28
N GLU A 22 17.72 -15.90 12.20
CA GLU A 22 18.41 -15.12 13.22
C GLU A 22 17.85 -13.70 13.31
N MET A 23 17.56 -13.08 12.16
CA MET A 23 16.92 -11.78 12.09
C MET A 23 15.53 -11.79 12.74
N ILE A 24 14.68 -12.78 12.41
CA ILE A 24 13.35 -12.92 13.01
C ILE A 24 13.45 -13.07 14.54
N ASN A 25 14.35 -13.94 15.01
CA ASN A 25 14.54 -14.18 16.44
C ASN A 25 14.99 -12.90 17.16
N ALA A 26 16.00 -12.20 16.63
CA ALA A 26 16.48 -10.96 17.21
C ALA A 26 15.43 -9.84 17.19
N LEU A 27 14.66 -9.71 16.11
CA LEU A 27 13.53 -8.77 16.04
C LEU A 27 12.45 -9.12 17.09
N ASN A 28 12.15 -10.40 17.28
CA ASN A 28 11.19 -10.86 18.28
C ASN A 28 11.64 -10.65 19.72
N GLU A 29 12.94 -10.52 19.96
CA GLU A 29 13.48 -10.15 21.28
C GLU A 29 13.35 -8.65 21.54
N VAL A 30 13.54 -7.81 20.52
CA VAL A 30 13.63 -6.35 20.68
C VAL A 30 12.28 -5.63 20.51
N LEU A 31 11.48 -6.01 19.52
CA LEU A 31 10.22 -5.33 19.17
C LEU A 31 9.20 -5.28 20.32
N PRO A 32 8.99 -6.36 21.10
CA PRO A 32 8.04 -6.34 22.21
C PRO A 32 8.48 -5.43 23.37
N GLN A 33 9.75 -5.03 23.41
CA GLN A 33 10.26 -4.12 24.44
C GLN A 33 10.01 -2.65 24.10
N LEU A 34 9.53 -2.34 22.89
CA LEU A 34 9.07 -1.01 22.52
C LEU A 34 7.64 -0.83 23.00
N ASP A 35 7.31 0.35 23.54
CA ASP A 35 5.93 0.69 23.81
C ASP A 35 5.12 0.83 22.50
N ILE A 36 3.79 0.89 22.62
CA ILE A 36 2.91 0.95 21.44
C ILE A 36 3.17 2.20 20.59
N SER A 37 3.48 3.34 21.20
CA SER A 37 3.77 4.59 20.48
C SER A 37 5.07 4.47 19.71
N GLU A 38 6.09 3.84 20.29
CA GLU A 38 7.37 3.59 19.66
C GLU A 38 7.23 2.61 18.48
N GLN A 39 6.48 1.52 18.66
CA GLN A 39 6.18 0.58 17.58
C GLN A 39 5.47 1.28 16.41
N LEU A 40 4.47 2.12 16.70
CA LEU A 40 3.77 2.89 15.69
C LEU A 40 4.68 3.86 14.93
N GLN A 41 5.75 4.36 15.56
CA GLN A 41 6.71 5.28 14.94
C GLN A 41 7.80 4.58 14.12
N LEU A 42 7.93 3.24 14.19
CA LEU A 42 9.01 2.52 13.50
C LEU A 42 9.00 2.77 11.98
N HIS A 43 7.82 2.74 11.35
CA HIS A 43 7.70 2.92 9.90
C HIS A 43 8.33 4.24 9.39
N GLY A 44 8.31 5.31 10.19
CA GLY A 44 8.92 6.60 9.85
C GLY A 44 10.44 6.64 10.00
N ASN A 45 11.03 5.64 10.66
CA ASN A 45 12.46 5.57 10.94
C ASN A 45 13.19 4.56 10.04
N LEU A 46 12.48 3.68 9.36
CA LEU A 46 13.07 2.67 8.49
C LEU A 46 13.36 3.25 7.10
N SER A 47 14.53 2.91 6.56
CA SER A 47 14.85 3.14 5.16
C SER A 47 14.02 2.20 4.28
N ASN A 48 13.97 2.49 2.98
CA ASN A 48 13.21 1.68 2.04
C ASN A 48 13.73 0.24 1.95
N ARG A 49 15.05 0.07 1.93
CA ARG A 49 15.68 -1.25 1.99
C ARG A 49 15.29 -2.01 3.27
N GLN A 50 15.26 -1.31 4.39
CA GLN A 50 14.85 -1.88 5.67
C GLN A 50 13.36 -2.27 5.65
N LEU A 51 12.49 -1.43 5.08
CA LEU A 51 11.06 -1.74 4.91
C LEU A 51 10.85 -2.99 4.05
N SER A 52 11.59 -3.14 2.95
CA SER A 52 11.52 -4.35 2.11
C SER A 52 11.94 -5.61 2.88
N ARG A 53 13.08 -5.58 3.58
CA ARG A 53 13.49 -6.72 4.41
C ARG A 53 12.54 -7.01 5.56
N PHE A 54 11.93 -5.97 6.12
CA PHE A 54 10.94 -6.10 7.18
C PHE A 54 9.65 -6.73 6.64
N TYR A 55 9.21 -6.34 5.45
CA TYR A 55 8.04 -6.90 4.76
C TYR A 55 8.17 -8.41 4.56
N ASP A 56 9.35 -8.90 4.16
CA ASP A 56 9.61 -10.33 3.93
C ASP A 56 9.37 -11.19 5.18
N VAL A 57 9.52 -10.61 6.37
CA VAL A 57 9.40 -11.32 7.65
C VAL A 57 8.24 -10.85 8.53
N ILE A 58 7.46 -9.85 8.11
CA ILE A 58 6.47 -9.16 8.96
C ILE A 58 5.38 -10.08 9.53
N SER A 59 5.11 -11.19 8.84
CA SER A 59 4.15 -12.19 9.29
C SER A 59 4.66 -13.08 10.43
N LEU A 60 5.99 -13.12 10.64
CA LEU A 60 6.67 -13.97 11.63
C LEU A 60 7.14 -13.20 12.87
N ILE A 61 7.09 -11.87 12.82
CA ILE A 61 7.52 -11.01 13.92
C ILE A 61 6.36 -10.63 14.87
N ASN A 62 6.69 -10.43 16.13
CA ASN A 62 5.80 -10.07 17.22
C ASN A 62 5.84 -8.56 17.45
N ILE A 63 4.93 -7.85 16.80
CA ILE A 63 4.69 -6.42 16.94
C ILE A 63 3.19 -6.18 16.86
N SER A 64 2.69 -5.10 17.46
CA SER A 64 1.27 -4.77 17.46
C SER A 64 0.67 -4.74 16.05
N PRO A 65 -0.58 -5.20 15.86
CA PRO A 65 -1.25 -5.18 14.57
C PRO A 65 -1.29 -3.79 13.92
N SER A 66 -1.50 -2.74 14.71
CA SER A 66 -1.49 -1.37 14.23
C SER A 66 -0.12 -0.95 13.71
N ALA A 67 0.98 -1.32 14.39
CA ALA A 67 2.31 -1.05 13.87
C ALA A 67 2.61 -1.87 12.60
N LYS A 68 2.15 -3.12 12.52
CA LYS A 68 2.26 -3.92 11.27
C LYS A 68 1.56 -3.20 10.11
N GLU A 69 0.34 -2.73 10.33
CA GLU A 69 -0.42 -1.98 9.33
C GLU A 69 0.33 -0.73 8.86
N HIS A 70 0.88 0.07 9.77
CA HIS A 70 1.64 1.27 9.40
C HIS A 70 2.93 0.96 8.62
N ILE A 71 3.64 -0.11 8.99
CA ILE A 71 4.85 -0.54 8.28
C ILE A 71 4.50 -1.03 6.87
N LEU A 72 3.47 -1.87 6.74
CA LEU A 72 2.98 -2.35 5.44
C LEU A 72 2.49 -1.21 4.56
N TRP A 73 1.74 -0.27 5.14
CA TRP A 73 1.28 0.92 4.43
C TRP A 73 2.46 1.72 3.88
N LYS A 74 3.48 1.98 4.71
CA LYS A 74 4.66 2.74 4.29
C LYS A 74 5.46 2.00 3.21
N TYR A 75 5.56 0.67 3.31
CA TYR A 75 6.18 -0.18 2.30
C TYR A 75 5.48 -0.05 0.94
N PHE A 76 4.15 -0.18 0.89
CA PHE A 76 3.42 -0.05 -0.37
C PHE A 76 3.42 1.37 -0.94
N LYS A 77 3.38 2.39 -0.07
CA LYS A 77 3.59 3.78 -0.50
C LYS A 77 4.95 4.00 -1.15
N TYR A 78 5.98 3.39 -0.60
CA TYR A 78 7.30 3.43 -1.21
C TYR A 78 7.35 2.71 -2.56
N ARG A 79 6.78 1.50 -2.66
CA ARG A 79 6.70 0.77 -3.93
C ARG A 79 5.93 1.54 -5.00
N GLU A 80 4.87 2.26 -4.60
CA GLU A 80 4.12 3.18 -5.47
C GLU A 80 4.99 4.34 -6.01
N GLU A 81 5.95 4.83 -5.22
CA GLU A 81 6.89 5.89 -5.60
C GLU A 81 8.04 5.37 -6.49
N GLU A 82 8.56 4.17 -6.24
CA GLU A 82 9.66 3.57 -7.03
C GLU A 82 9.30 3.29 -8.48
N GLU A 83 8.05 2.93 -8.75
CA GLU A 83 7.66 2.55 -10.11
C GLU A 83 7.75 3.74 -11.10
N ASP A 84 7.91 5.00 -10.62
CA ASP A 84 7.85 6.27 -11.41
C ASP A 84 6.73 6.27 -12.48
N ALA A 85 5.73 5.43 -12.23
CA ALA A 85 4.75 5.05 -13.20
C ALA A 85 3.49 5.83 -12.92
N LYS A 86 2.94 6.41 -14.00
CA LYS A 86 1.61 7.03 -13.97
C LYS A 86 0.54 6.04 -13.50
N LEU A 87 0.77 4.74 -13.65
CA LEU A 87 -0.17 3.66 -13.36
C LEU A 87 0.50 2.61 -12.47
N PHE A 88 -0.27 1.99 -11.59
CA PHE A 88 0.21 0.86 -10.78
C PHE A 88 0.48 -0.35 -11.68
N SER A 89 1.59 -1.03 -11.44
CA SER A 89 1.83 -2.34 -12.05
C SER A 89 0.80 -3.37 -11.60
N ASN A 90 0.56 -4.39 -12.43
CA ASN A 90 -0.30 -5.52 -12.04
C ASN A 90 0.30 -6.27 -10.85
N ASP A 91 1.62 -6.38 -10.78
CA ASP A 91 2.33 -7.09 -9.70
C ASP A 91 2.10 -6.38 -8.36
N LEU A 92 2.21 -5.04 -8.33
CA LEU A 92 1.92 -4.25 -7.13
C LEU A 92 0.45 -4.39 -6.70
N ILE A 93 -0.50 -4.41 -7.65
CA ILE A 93 -1.92 -4.61 -7.33
C ILE A 93 -2.16 -5.99 -6.70
N VAL A 94 -1.60 -7.05 -7.28
CA VAL A 94 -1.73 -8.41 -6.74
C VAL A 94 -1.16 -8.48 -5.33
N GLU A 95 0.02 -7.91 -5.12
CA GLU A 95 0.69 -7.87 -3.82
C GLU A 95 -0.14 -7.14 -2.75
N ILE A 96 -0.71 -5.98 -3.10
CA ILE A 96 -1.61 -5.21 -2.23
C ILE A 96 -2.87 -6.02 -1.90
N ILE A 97 -3.48 -6.67 -2.89
CA ILE A 97 -4.68 -7.50 -2.71
C ILE A 97 -4.40 -8.66 -1.75
N GLU A 98 -3.28 -9.37 -1.92
CA GLU A 98 -2.90 -10.49 -1.05
C GLU A 98 -2.69 -10.02 0.38
N CYS A 99 -1.99 -8.89 0.56
CA CYS A 99 -1.79 -8.29 1.86
C CYS A 99 -3.11 -7.88 2.53
N TYR A 100 -4.02 -7.24 1.78
CA TYR A 100 -5.35 -6.88 2.29
C TYR A 100 -6.19 -8.10 2.62
N ARG A 101 -6.20 -9.14 1.78
CA ARG A 101 -6.97 -10.37 2.02
C ARG A 101 -6.55 -11.06 3.31
N LYS A 102 -5.23 -11.12 3.57
CA LYS A 102 -4.67 -11.75 4.77
C LYS A 102 -4.95 -10.96 6.04
N ASN A 103 -4.83 -9.63 6.00
CA ASN A 103 -4.79 -8.82 7.22
C ASN A 103 -6.03 -7.94 7.44
N LYS A 104 -6.79 -7.64 6.38
CA LYS A 104 -7.95 -6.71 6.38
C LYS A 104 -7.62 -5.32 6.92
N TYR A 105 -6.38 -4.89 6.76
CA TYR A 105 -5.91 -3.57 7.16
C TYR A 105 -6.50 -2.47 6.28
N THR A 106 -7.18 -1.51 6.90
CA THR A 106 -7.84 -0.39 6.23
C THR A 106 -6.86 0.60 5.60
N GLY A 107 -5.66 0.73 6.16
CA GLY A 107 -4.56 1.48 5.58
C GLY A 107 -4.21 0.95 4.20
N ILE A 108 -4.21 -0.37 4.00
CA ILE A 108 -3.91 -0.98 2.70
C ILE A 108 -5.01 -0.65 1.68
N GLU A 109 -6.28 -0.71 2.07
CA GLU A 109 -7.39 -0.26 1.21
C GLU A 109 -7.28 1.22 0.83
N SER A 110 -6.77 2.07 1.75
CA SER A 110 -6.61 3.50 1.48
C SER A 110 -5.65 3.81 0.32
N ILE A 111 -4.64 2.96 0.09
CA ILE A 111 -3.68 3.10 -1.01
C ILE A 111 -4.41 2.92 -2.35
N ILE A 112 -5.27 1.91 -2.46
CA ILE A 112 -6.07 1.67 -3.67
C ILE A 112 -7.07 2.80 -3.90
N ILE A 113 -7.73 3.29 -2.84
CA ILE A 113 -8.66 4.43 -2.95
C ILE A 113 -7.93 5.67 -3.49
N GLU A 114 -6.72 5.95 -3.00
CA GLU A 114 -5.91 7.07 -3.48
C GLU A 114 -5.47 6.87 -4.93
N ALA A 115 -5.07 5.65 -5.31
CA ALA A 115 -4.73 5.32 -6.68
C ALA A 115 -5.91 5.52 -7.64
N LEU A 116 -7.13 5.14 -7.23
CA LEU A 116 -8.35 5.38 -8.01
C LEU A 116 -8.62 6.89 -8.17
N LYS A 117 -8.53 7.67 -7.08
CA LYS A 117 -8.73 9.14 -7.10
C LYS A 117 -7.78 9.84 -8.07
N ASN A 118 -6.54 9.39 -8.10
CA ASN A 118 -5.50 9.96 -8.94
C ASN A 118 -5.43 9.33 -10.34
N ASP A 119 -6.41 8.49 -10.68
CA ASP A 119 -6.49 7.79 -11.97
C ASP A 119 -5.22 6.98 -12.30
N ARG A 120 -4.59 6.41 -11.26
CA ARG A 120 -3.39 5.55 -11.35
C ARG A 120 -3.73 4.07 -11.55
N ILE A 121 -5.00 3.75 -11.77
CA ILE A 121 -5.50 2.39 -11.98
C ILE A 121 -6.06 2.28 -13.40
N MET A 122 -5.78 1.18 -14.09
CA MET A 122 -6.36 0.89 -15.39
C MET A 122 -7.78 0.31 -15.25
N ALA A 123 -8.65 0.58 -16.22
CA ALA A 123 -10.01 0.02 -16.24
C ALA A 123 -10.03 -1.53 -16.14
N GLY A 124 -9.06 -2.22 -16.74
CA GLY A 124 -8.92 -3.68 -16.63
C GLY A 124 -8.50 -4.15 -15.23
N GLN A 125 -7.75 -3.35 -14.48
CA GLN A 125 -7.35 -3.69 -13.10
C GLN A 125 -8.52 -3.52 -12.11
N LEU A 126 -9.45 -2.62 -12.41
CA LEU A 126 -10.58 -2.32 -11.54
C LEU A 126 -11.42 -3.56 -11.21
N HIS A 127 -11.63 -4.46 -12.17
CA HIS A 127 -12.41 -5.68 -11.90
C HIS A 127 -11.76 -6.54 -10.80
N ILE A 128 -10.42 -6.61 -10.76
CA ILE A 128 -9.67 -7.44 -9.79
C ILE A 128 -9.81 -6.83 -8.39
N LEU A 129 -9.80 -5.49 -8.34
CA LEU A 129 -9.98 -4.74 -7.11
C LEU A 129 -11.41 -4.91 -6.57
N GLU A 130 -12.43 -4.87 -7.43
CA GLU A 130 -13.84 -5.05 -7.03
C GLU A 130 -14.13 -6.45 -6.47
N ASP A 131 -13.40 -7.47 -6.90
CA ASP A 131 -13.48 -8.83 -6.32
C ASP A 131 -12.82 -8.95 -4.95
N SER A 132 -12.05 -7.94 -4.52
CA SER A 132 -11.18 -8.02 -3.36
C SER A 132 -11.52 -7.02 -2.26
N PHE A 133 -12.02 -5.83 -2.63
CA PHE A 133 -12.32 -4.72 -1.74
C PHE A 133 -13.82 -4.43 -1.72
N PHE A 134 -14.38 -4.32 -0.51
CA PHE A 134 -15.83 -4.12 -0.30
C PHE A 134 -16.13 -2.95 0.65
N GLY A 135 -15.11 -2.20 1.07
CA GLY A 135 -15.30 -1.05 1.94
C GLY A 135 -16.15 0.03 1.27
N LYS A 136 -17.02 0.68 2.04
CA LYS A 136 -17.91 1.74 1.54
C LYS A 136 -17.16 2.80 0.72
N LYS A 137 -16.02 3.27 1.24
CA LYS A 137 -15.19 4.28 0.57
C LYS A 137 -14.59 3.77 -0.74
N PHE A 138 -14.21 2.49 -0.81
CA PHE A 138 -13.74 1.87 -2.04
C PHE A 138 -14.86 1.82 -3.08
N VAL A 139 -16.06 1.35 -2.72
CA VAL A 139 -17.21 1.26 -3.63
C VAL A 139 -17.58 2.63 -4.20
N GLU A 140 -17.61 3.66 -3.36
CA GLU A 140 -17.88 5.05 -3.78
C GLU A 140 -16.83 5.54 -4.80
N GLU A 141 -15.54 5.33 -4.52
CA GLU A 141 -14.49 5.80 -5.41
C GLU A 141 -14.38 4.97 -6.70
N ALA A 142 -14.61 3.65 -6.65
CA ALA A 142 -14.67 2.80 -7.83
C ALA A 142 -15.78 3.25 -8.80
N ALA A 143 -16.96 3.60 -8.28
CA ALA A 143 -18.04 4.15 -9.07
C ALA A 143 -17.68 5.52 -9.68
N ALA A 144 -17.03 6.40 -8.90
CA ALA A 144 -16.56 7.69 -9.39
C ALA A 144 -15.52 7.54 -10.51
N PHE A 145 -14.56 6.62 -10.36
CA PHE A 145 -13.57 6.27 -11.37
C PHE A 145 -14.23 5.79 -12.66
N LYS A 146 -15.19 4.85 -12.61
CA LYS A 146 -15.95 4.39 -13.79
C LYS A 146 -16.62 5.54 -14.54
N CYS A 147 -17.23 6.48 -13.82
CA CYS A 147 -17.82 7.68 -14.43
C CYS A 147 -16.78 8.57 -15.13
N ARG A 148 -15.58 8.74 -14.55
CA ARG A 148 -14.47 9.46 -15.18
C ARG A 148 -14.01 8.77 -16.46
N GLU A 149 -13.85 7.45 -16.44
CA GLU A 149 -13.46 6.65 -17.61
C GLU A 149 -14.49 6.71 -18.74
N LEU A 150 -15.79 6.63 -18.43
CA LEU A 150 -16.85 6.77 -19.43
C LEU A 150 -16.80 8.14 -20.11
N ARG A 151 -16.53 9.21 -19.35
CA ARG A 151 -16.40 10.56 -19.90
C ARG A 151 -15.17 10.71 -20.80
N ARG A 152 -14.04 10.10 -20.42
CA ARG A 152 -12.80 10.11 -21.23
C ARG A 152 -12.96 9.39 -22.57
N ASN A 153 -13.68 8.27 -22.56
CA ASN A 153 -13.88 7.40 -23.73
C ASN A 153 -15.16 7.72 -24.52
N ALA A 154 -15.93 8.74 -24.11
CA ALA A 154 -17.11 9.15 -24.84
C ALA A 154 -16.69 9.70 -26.22
N PRO A 155 -17.20 9.15 -27.34
CA PRO A 155 -16.94 9.73 -28.65
C PRO A 155 -17.54 11.13 -28.69
N TYR A 156 -16.77 12.12 -29.16
CA TYR A 156 -17.26 13.48 -29.45
C TYR A 156 -18.41 13.42 -30.48
N LYS A 157 -19.64 13.25 -30.00
CA LYS A 157 -20.92 13.58 -30.66
C LYS A 157 -21.80 14.05 -29.51
N TYR A 158 -22.17 15.33 -29.40
CA TYR A 158 -22.86 16.12 -30.41
C TYR A 158 -22.36 17.57 -30.42
N ILE A 159 -21.75 18.00 -31.53
CA ILE A 159 -21.85 19.40 -31.94
C ILE A 159 -23.30 19.55 -32.41
N CYS A 160 -24.12 20.29 -31.66
CA CYS A 160 -25.40 20.76 -32.15
C CYS A 160 -25.11 21.71 -33.31
N HIS A 161 -25.03 21.19 -34.54
CA HIS A 161 -25.24 22.00 -35.73
C HIS A 161 -26.69 22.46 -35.69
N GLY A 162 -26.90 23.68 -35.18
CA GLY A 162 -28.15 24.40 -35.35
C GLY A 162 -28.40 24.61 -36.83
N THR A 163 -29.11 23.67 -37.45
CA THR A 163 -29.83 23.90 -38.69
C THR A 163 -30.99 24.84 -38.37
N HIS A 164 -30.77 26.14 -38.49
CA HIS A 164 -31.86 27.03 -38.85
C HIS A 164 -31.90 27.13 -40.36
N HIS A 165 -32.74 26.27 -40.93
CA HIS A 165 -33.37 26.51 -42.22
C HIS A 165 -34.38 27.64 -42.07
N SER A 166 -34.35 28.51 -43.08
CA SER A 166 -35.39 29.45 -43.55
C SER A 166 -35.53 30.76 -42.80
#